data_AF-A0A2D7DZF6-F1
#
_entry.id   AF-A0A2D7DZF6-F1
#
_cell.length_a   1.000
_cell.length_b   1.000
_cell.length_c   1.000
_cell.angle_alpha   90.00
_cell.angle_beta   90.00
_cell.angle_gamma   90.00
#
_symmetry.space_group_name_H-M   'P 1'
#
loop_
_entity.id
_entity.type
_entity.pdbx_description
1 polymer ?
#
loop_
_entity_poly.entity_id
_entity_poly.type
_entity_poly.pdbx_seq_one_letter_code
_entity_poly.pdbx_strand_id
1 'polypeptide(L)'
;MLTNILPFLLEWITQNTHYNASIFNFEVIELSKYELQALACGGKCPVIAFFKPEMGILISKMDFENICNQSILLHEIIHALQYLSELNLVNAFKEKEAYQIQNKFLIEISVKEELIDPLNLKKCRSLQSNALM
;
A
#
# COMPACT_ATOMS: atom_id res chain seq x y z
N MET A 1 -12.51 4.80 -7.83
CA MET A 1 -12.55 6.01 -6.98
C MET A 1 -12.02 5.66 -5.59
N LEU A 2 -11.06 6.42 -5.04
CA LEU A 2 -10.43 6.14 -3.74
C LEU A 2 -11.43 6.02 -2.57
N THR A 3 -12.60 6.66 -2.69
CA THR A 3 -13.66 6.67 -1.68
C THR A 3 -14.21 5.29 -1.32
N ASN A 4 -14.20 4.33 -2.24
CA ASN A 4 -14.70 2.98 -1.97
C ASN A 4 -13.59 1.98 -1.57
N ILE A 5 -12.34 2.26 -1.95
CA ILE A 5 -11.24 1.32 -1.69
C ILE A 5 -10.71 1.43 -0.27
N LEU A 6 -10.61 2.65 0.28
CA LEU A 6 -10.04 2.84 1.62
C LEU A 6 -10.83 2.08 2.70
N PRO A 7 -12.18 2.19 2.79
CA PRO A 7 -12.95 1.40 3.76
C PRO A 7 -12.79 -0.11 3.57
N PHE A 8 -12.74 -0.59 2.31
CA PHE A 8 -12.52 -2.00 2.01
C PHE A 8 -11.16 -2.50 2.52
N LEU A 9 -10.08 -1.74 2.30
CA LEU A 9 -8.75 -2.12 2.77
C LEU A 9 -8.66 -2.10 4.30
N LEU A 10 -9.23 -1.09 4.95
CA LEU A 10 -9.27 -1.00 6.41
C LEU A 10 -10.05 -2.17 7.03
N GLU A 11 -11.18 -2.55 6.44
CA GLU A 11 -11.96 -3.72 6.87
C GLU A 11 -11.14 -5.01 6.68
N TRP A 12 -10.53 -5.19 5.50
CA TRP A 12 -9.71 -6.37 5.24
C TRP A 12 -8.55 -6.47 6.24
N ILE A 13 -7.85 -5.36 6.52
CA ILE A 13 -6.74 -5.33 7.50
C ILE A 13 -7.24 -5.74 8.89
N THR A 14 -8.38 -5.21 9.32
CA THR A 14 -8.99 -5.52 10.62
C THR A 14 -9.33 -7.00 10.75
N GLN A 15 -9.84 -7.62 9.68
CA GLN A 15 -10.22 -9.04 9.68
C GLN A 15 -9.02 -9.99 9.54
N ASN A 16 -7.93 -9.56 8.90
CA ASN A 16 -6.86 -10.46 8.45
C ASN A 16 -5.50 -10.21 9.09
N THR A 17 -5.38 -9.22 9.98
CA THR A 17 -4.13 -8.88 10.68
C THR A 17 -4.39 -8.63 12.16
N HIS A 18 -3.32 -8.38 12.92
CA HIS A 18 -3.42 -8.01 14.34
C HIS A 18 -3.62 -6.49 14.53
N TYR A 19 -3.61 -5.71 13.45
CA TYR A 19 -3.78 -4.27 13.53
C TYR A 19 -5.25 -3.90 13.67
N ASN A 20 -5.54 -2.98 14.59
CA ASN A 20 -6.85 -2.34 14.67
C ASN A 20 -6.91 -1.22 13.62
N ALA A 21 -7.58 -1.41 12.49
CA ALA A 21 -7.63 -0.36 11.46
C ALA A 21 -8.60 0.78 11.80
N SER A 22 -9.44 0.65 12.84
CA SER A 22 -10.39 1.71 13.23
C SER A 22 -9.72 2.98 13.78
N ILE A 23 -8.46 2.89 14.21
CA ILE A 23 -7.67 4.04 14.66
C ILE A 23 -6.98 4.77 13.49
N PHE A 24 -7.09 4.27 12.27
CA PHE A 24 -6.51 4.92 11.10
C PHE A 24 -7.18 6.27 10.87
N ASN A 25 -6.39 7.34 10.90
CA ASN A 25 -6.86 8.72 10.84
C ASN A 25 -6.02 9.60 9.91
N PHE A 26 -5.28 9.00 8.98
CA PHE A 26 -4.41 9.71 8.04
C PHE A 26 -5.10 9.96 6.70
N GLU A 27 -4.81 11.10 6.09
CA GLU A 27 -5.25 11.40 4.73
C GLU A 27 -4.48 10.58 3.69
N VAL A 28 -5.15 10.30 2.56
CA VAL A 28 -4.52 9.72 1.36
C VAL A 28 -4.47 10.80 0.30
N ILE A 29 -3.28 11.25 -0.05
CA ILE A 29 -3.02 12.37 -0.94
C ILE A 29 -2.46 11.83 -2.26
N GLU A 30 -3.24 11.98 -3.33
CA GLU A 30 -2.78 11.66 -4.68
C GLU A 30 -1.92 12.81 -5.24
N LEU A 31 -0.71 12.48 -5.66
CA LEU A 31 0.21 13.41 -6.31
C LEU A 31 0.57 12.94 -7.72
N SER A 32 1.09 13.85 -8.55
CA SER A 32 1.80 13.41 -9.75
C SER A 32 3.05 12.63 -9.36
N LYS A 33 3.49 11.72 -10.23
CA LYS A 33 4.73 10.95 -10.03
C LYS A 33 5.95 11.85 -9.82
N TYR A 34 6.01 13.00 -10.50
CA TYR A 34 7.10 13.96 -10.34
C TYR A 34 7.12 14.59 -8.95
N GLU A 35 5.98 15.10 -8.47
CA GLU A 35 5.87 15.71 -7.15
C GLU A 35 6.19 14.71 -6.03
N LEU A 36 5.66 13.49 -6.14
CA LEU A 36 5.92 12.41 -5.19
C LEU A 36 7.42 12.11 -5.08
N GLN A 37 8.10 11.96 -6.22
CA GLN A 37 9.52 11.63 -6.27
C GLN A 37 10.41 12.77 -5.81
N ALA A 38 10.04 14.02 -6.13
CA ALA A 38 10.70 15.19 -5.59
C ALA A 38 10.61 15.24 -4.06
N LEU A 39 9.43 14.94 -3.48
CA LEU A 39 9.24 14.89 -2.03
C LEU A 39 9.96 13.72 -1.35
N ALA A 40 9.97 12.54 -1.97
CA ALA A 40 10.56 11.33 -1.40
C ALA A 40 12.10 11.31 -1.51
N CYS A 41 12.63 11.77 -2.65
CA CYS A 41 14.01 11.50 -3.05
C CYS A 41 14.78 12.75 -3.53
N GLY A 42 14.14 13.92 -3.62
CA GLY A 42 14.74 15.13 -4.20
C GLY A 42 14.92 15.07 -5.72
N GLY A 43 14.30 14.09 -6.40
CA GLY A 43 14.47 13.87 -7.83
C GLY A 43 13.94 12.51 -8.29
N LYS A 44 14.23 12.10 -9.53
CA LYS A 44 13.70 10.87 -10.13
C LYS A 44 14.14 9.63 -9.34
N CYS A 45 13.17 8.86 -8.83
CA CYS A 45 13.41 7.60 -8.10
C CYS A 45 12.26 6.60 -8.34
N PRO A 46 12.36 5.33 -7.92
CA PRO A 46 11.32 4.34 -8.20
C PRO A 46 10.10 4.42 -7.26
N VAL A 47 10.08 5.34 -6.29
CA VAL A 47 8.98 5.48 -5.32
C VAL A 47 7.68 5.86 -6.03
N ILE A 48 6.59 5.20 -5.62
CA ILE A 48 5.22 5.38 -6.12
C ILE A 48 4.20 5.58 -4.99
N ALA A 49 4.58 5.31 -3.74
CA ALA A 49 3.85 5.71 -2.54
C ALA A 49 4.81 5.76 -1.35
N PHE A 50 4.47 6.52 -0.31
CA PHE A 50 5.09 6.43 1.01
C PHE A 50 4.20 7.07 2.09
N PHE A 51 4.28 6.55 3.31
CA PHE A 51 3.68 7.15 4.50
C PHE A 51 4.64 8.14 5.18
N LYS A 52 4.09 9.28 5.63
CA LYS A 52 4.80 10.31 6.40
C LYS A 52 3.89 10.86 7.51
N PRO A 53 4.21 10.70 8.81
CA PRO A 53 3.28 11.01 9.91
C PRO A 53 2.64 12.40 9.88
N GLU A 54 3.41 13.42 9.48
CA GLU A 54 2.96 14.81 9.43
C GLU A 54 2.09 15.15 8.20
N MET A 55 1.97 14.24 7.23
CA MET A 55 1.24 14.47 5.97
C MET A 55 0.18 13.40 5.67
N GLY A 56 0.39 12.16 6.13
CA GLY A 56 -0.42 10.99 5.77
C GLY A 56 0.25 10.12 4.70
N ILE A 57 -0.57 9.46 3.89
CA ILE A 57 -0.11 8.59 2.80
C ILE A 57 -0.04 9.42 1.53
N LEU A 58 1.15 9.53 0.95
CA LEU A 58 1.35 10.15 -0.35
C LEU A 58 1.48 9.06 -1.39
N ILE A 59 0.69 9.12 -2.46
CA ILE A 59 0.64 8.07 -3.48
C ILE A 59 0.55 8.69 -4.87
N SER A 60 1.25 8.12 -5.85
CA SER A 60 1.11 8.55 -7.23
C SER A 60 -0.31 8.26 -7.71
N LYS A 61 -0.90 9.17 -8.48
CA LYS A 61 -2.22 8.95 -9.11
C LYS A 61 -2.20 7.66 -9.95
N MET A 62 -3.08 6.73 -9.61
CA MET A 62 -3.15 5.38 -10.18
C MET A 62 -4.62 4.92 -10.32
N ASP A 63 -4.85 3.86 -11.09
CA ASP A 63 -6.14 3.19 -11.10
C ASP A 63 -6.26 2.23 -9.91
N PHE A 64 -7.18 2.52 -8.99
CA PHE A 64 -7.44 1.70 -7.80
C PHE A 64 -8.51 0.63 -8.02
N GLU A 65 -9.01 0.42 -9.24
CA GLU A 65 -9.70 -0.84 -9.60
C GLU A 65 -8.69 -1.98 -9.76
N ASN A 66 -7.42 -1.66 -10.07
CA ASN A 66 -6.34 -2.62 -10.15
C ASN A 66 -5.86 -3.09 -8.76
N ILE A 67 -6.01 -4.39 -8.47
CA ILE A 67 -5.58 -5.03 -7.21
C ILE A 67 -4.11 -4.73 -6.85
N CYS A 68 -3.18 -4.70 -7.81
CA CYS A 68 -1.78 -4.40 -7.53
C CYS A 68 -1.60 -2.98 -6.97
N ASN A 69 -2.36 -2.00 -7.48
CA ASN A 69 -2.33 -0.63 -6.99
C ASN A 69 -3.02 -0.49 -5.63
N GLN A 70 -4.13 -1.22 -5.41
CA GLN A 70 -4.76 -1.33 -4.09
C GLN A 70 -3.77 -1.88 -3.04
N SER A 71 -2.97 -2.89 -3.42
CA SER A 71 -1.99 -3.49 -2.52
C SER A 71 -0.88 -2.52 -2.09
N ILE A 72 -0.55 -1.51 -2.91
CA ILE A 72 0.40 -0.46 -2.54
C ILE A 72 -0.21 0.45 -1.48
N LEU A 73 -1.47 0.87 -1.66
CA LEU A 73 -2.15 1.66 -0.63
C LEU A 73 -2.26 0.89 0.68
N LEU A 74 -2.60 -0.40 0.62
CA LEU A 74 -2.64 -1.27 1.79
C LEU A 74 -1.29 -1.33 2.51
N HIS A 75 -0.18 -1.41 1.76
CA HIS A 75 1.16 -1.39 2.32
C HIS A 75 1.42 -0.13 3.16
N GLU A 76 1.07 1.05 2.62
CA GLU A 76 1.25 2.32 3.33
C GLU A 76 0.31 2.48 4.53
N ILE A 77 -0.91 1.91 4.47
CA ILE A 77 -1.82 1.85 5.63
C ILE A 77 -1.18 1.03 6.76
N ILE A 78 -0.50 -0.07 6.45
CA ILE A 78 0.22 -0.85 7.46
C ILE A 78 1.34 -0.03 8.10
N HIS A 79 2.09 0.77 7.33
CA HIS A 79 3.08 1.68 7.92
C HIS A 79 2.49 2.72 8.85
N ALA A 80 1.33 3.28 8.49
CA ALA A 80 0.60 4.20 9.34
C ALA A 80 0.14 3.52 10.65
N LEU A 81 -0.35 2.29 10.59
CA LEU A 81 -0.78 1.52 11.77
C LEU A 81 0.40 1.07 12.64
N GLN A 82 1.53 0.73 12.03
CA GLN A 82 2.80 0.47 12.72
C GLN A 82 3.29 1.70 13.50
N TYR A 83 3.10 2.90 12.94
CA TYR A 83 3.41 4.16 13.61
C TYR A 83 2.49 4.40 14.81
N LEU A 84 1.16 4.25 14.63
CA LEU A 84 0.19 4.43 15.71
C LEU A 84 0.29 3.40 16.83
N SER A 85 0.78 2.19 16.53
CA SER A 85 0.93 1.12 17.52
C SER A 85 2.18 1.29 18.40
N GLU A 86 2.98 2.33 18.18
CA GLU A 86 4.26 2.61 18.89
C GLU A 86 5.20 1.40 18.97
N LEU A 87 5.10 0.48 18.00
CA LEU A 87 5.96 -0.69 17.94
C LEU A 87 7.39 -0.20 17.67
N ASN A 88 8.24 -0.28 18.70
CA ASN A 88 9.68 -0.01 18.64
C ASN A 88 10.43 -1.13 17.90
N LEU A 89 9.93 -1.50 16.73
CA LEU A 89 10.57 -2.43 15.81
C LEU A 89 11.58 -1.67 14.95
N VAL A 90 12.70 -2.33 14.64
CA VAL A 90 13.66 -1.84 13.66
C VAL A 90 12.97 -1.72 12.29
N ASN A 91 13.25 -0.65 11.54
CA ASN A 91 12.60 -0.34 10.27
C ASN A 91 12.57 -1.53 9.27
N ALA A 92 13.63 -2.34 9.22
CA ALA A 92 13.68 -3.51 8.36
C ALA A 92 12.61 -4.58 8.70
N PHE A 93 12.23 -4.72 9.98
CA PHE A 93 11.16 -5.63 10.38
C PHE A 93 9.78 -5.08 10.02
N LYS A 94 9.59 -3.76 10.17
CA LYS A 94 8.36 -3.07 9.77
C LYS A 94 8.07 -3.26 8.28
N GLU A 95 9.08 -3.02 7.45
CA GLU A 95 9.03 -3.24 5.99
C GLU A 95 8.73 -4.69 5.63
N LYS A 96 9.44 -5.64 6.26
CA LYS A 96 9.26 -7.07 6.01
C LYS A 96 7.83 -7.50 6.31
N GLU A 97 7.27 -7.06 7.43
CA GLU A 97 5.89 -7.37 7.79
C GLU A 97 4.89 -6.74 6.82
N ALA A 98 5.07 -5.47 6.45
CA ALA A 98 4.21 -4.80 5.48
C ALA A 98 4.17 -5.58 4.15
N TYR A 99 5.31 -6.08 3.66
CA TYR A 99 5.32 -6.96 2.48
C TYR A 99 4.67 -8.32 2.69
N GLN A 100 4.77 -8.91 3.89
CA GLN A 100 4.10 -10.18 4.18
C GLN A 100 2.58 -10.00 4.13
N ILE A 101 2.06 -8.93 4.75
CA ILE A 101 0.64 -8.60 4.74
C ILE A 101 0.18 -8.24 3.32
N GLN A 102 0.96 -7.46 2.58
CA GLN A 102 0.67 -7.14 1.18
C GLN A 102 0.57 -8.39 0.31
N ASN A 103 1.49 -9.34 0.45
CA ASN A 103 1.41 -10.61 -0.28
C ASN A 103 0.20 -11.45 0.13
N LYS A 104 -0.13 -11.50 1.43
CA LYS A 104 -1.33 -12.18 1.93
C LYS A 104 -2.58 -11.62 1.26
N PHE A 105 -2.73 -10.29 1.26
CA PHE A 105 -3.83 -9.60 0.58
C PHE A 105 -3.93 -9.99 -0.90
N LEU A 106 -2.81 -9.88 -1.64
CA LEU A 106 -2.76 -10.18 -3.07
C LEU A 106 -3.19 -11.63 -3.37
N ILE A 107 -2.76 -12.59 -2.56
CA ILE A 107 -3.11 -14.00 -2.75
C ILE A 107 -4.59 -14.23 -2.45
N GLU A 108 -5.09 -13.74 -1.32
CA GLU A 108 -6.48 -13.97 -0.89
C GLU A 108 -7.49 -13.32 -1.84
N ILE A 109 -7.23 -12.08 -2.27
CA ILE A 109 -8.12 -11.39 -3.21
C ILE A 109 -8.09 -12.06 -4.59
N SER A 110 -6.94 -12.58 -5.02
CA SER A 110 -6.86 -13.32 -6.29
C SER A 110 -7.69 -14.59 -6.26
N VAL A 111 -7.70 -15.30 -5.12
CA VAL A 111 -8.53 -16.49 -4.94
C VAL A 111 -10.01 -16.09 -4.92
N LYS A 112 -10.37 -15.02 -4.21
CA LYS A 112 -11.74 -14.51 -4.13
C LYS A 112 -12.29 -14.07 -5.48
N GLU A 113 -11.45 -13.51 -6.34
CA GLU A 113 -11.81 -13.08 -7.71
C GLU A 113 -11.59 -14.18 -8.76
N GLU A 114 -11.29 -15.41 -8.34
CA GLU A 114 -11.09 -16.57 -9.23
C GLU A 114 -10.05 -16.32 -10.33
N LEU A 115 -9.00 -15.55 -10.03
CA LEU A 115 -7.91 -15.30 -10.96
C LEU A 115 -7.15 -16.61 -11.23
N ILE A 116 -6.96 -16.94 -12.52
CA ILE A 116 -6.25 -18.15 -12.98
C ILE A 116 -4.87 -18.27 -12.33
N ASP A 117 -4.15 -17.15 -12.27
CA ASP A 117 -2.83 -17.07 -11.67
C ASP A 117 -2.80 -16.03 -10.54
N PRO A 118 -2.69 -16.46 -9.28
CA PRO A 118 -2.68 -15.56 -8.14
C PRO A 118 -1.62 -14.46 -8.24
N LEU A 119 -2.00 -13.26 -7.82
CA LEU A 119 -1.09 -12.14 -7.69
C LEU A 119 -0.20 -12.31 -6.46
N ASN A 120 1.00 -11.74 -6.55
CA ASN A 120 1.92 -11.54 -5.45
C ASN A 120 2.78 -10.32 -5.78
N LEU A 121 3.58 -9.88 -4.81
CA LEU A 121 4.41 -8.68 -4.94
C LEU A 121 5.32 -8.74 -6.17
N LYS A 122 5.95 -9.90 -6.45
CA LYS A 122 6.83 -10.07 -7.60
C LYS A 122 6.07 -9.90 -8.93
N LYS A 123 4.89 -10.51 -9.04
CA LYS A 123 4.04 -10.43 -10.23
C LYS A 123 3.53 -9.01 -10.44
N CYS A 124 3.02 -8.36 -9.39
CA CYS A 124 2.56 -6.98 -9.44
C CYS A 124 3.67 -6.02 -9.87
N ARG A 125 4.88 -6.14 -9.29
CA ARG A 125 6.04 -5.33 -9.68
C ARG A 125 6.43 -5.52 -11.15
N SER A 126 6.37 -6.76 -11.65
CA SER A 126 6.60 -7.05 -13.07
C SER A 126 5.59 -6.35 -13.97
N LEU A 127 4.30 -6.48 -13.66
CA LEU A 127 3.21 -5.84 -14.41
C LEU A 127 3.33 -4.31 -14.41
N GLN A 128 3.63 -3.72 -13.26
CA GLN A 128 3.78 -2.27 -13.10
C GLN A 128 5.05 -1.73 -13.78
N SER A 129 6.13 -2.50 -13.81
CA SER A 129 7.35 -2.13 -14.54
C SER A 129 7.15 -2.20 -16.05
N ASN A 130 6.38 -3.17 -16.53
CA ASN A 130 6.05 -3.33 -17.95
C ASN A 130 5.01 -2.29 -18.43
N ALA A 131 4.14 -1.79 -17.56
CA ALA A 131 3.20 -0.71 -17.88
C ALA A 131 3.87 0.69 -17.95
N LEU A 132 5.14 0.79 -17.54
CA LEU A 132 5.96 2.00 -17.59
C LEU A 132 6.93 2.02 -18.79
N MET A 133 6.91 0.98 -19.65
CA MET A 133 7.57 0.90 -20.96
C MET A 133 6.55 1.09 -22.08
#